data_AF-A0A498GD05-F1
#
_entry.id   AF-A0A498GD05-F1
#
_cell.length_a   1.000
_cell.length_b   1.000
_cell.length_c   1.000
_cell.angle_alpha   90.00
_cell.angle_beta   90.00
_cell.angle_gamma   90.00
#
_symmetry.space_group_name_H-M   'P 1'
#
loop_
_entity.id
_entity.type
_entity.pdbx_description
1 polymer ?
#
loop_
_entity_poly.entity_id
_entity_poly.type
_entity_poly.pdbx_seq_one_letter_code
_entity_poly.pdbx_strand_id
1 'polypeptide(L)'
;MTAELFEQIERASEGDEVAITLDTDTVTVGSVEFASPIATRVAAVTEETIDARQKDVDIDGIVDRRVLRLVPCSHDNRHEAYIVETQSPVVGDDRVLPLRMQRRSGCGPADDLDSLSPVADIESIEVRP
;
A
#
# COMPACT_ATOMS: atom_id res chain seq x y z
N MET A 1 -14.33 -4.05 -10.17
CA MET A 1 -12.99 -4.41 -9.64
C MET A 1 -12.16 -3.18 -9.32
N THR A 2 -11.59 -2.40 -10.26
CA THR A 2 -10.72 -1.29 -9.83
C THR A 2 -11.45 -0.12 -9.15
N ALA A 3 -12.67 0.21 -9.56
CA ALA A 3 -13.47 1.22 -8.86
C ALA A 3 -13.72 0.87 -7.38
N GLU A 4 -13.97 -0.41 -7.09
CA GLU A 4 -14.20 -0.89 -5.73
C GLU A 4 -12.93 -0.79 -4.88
N LEU A 5 -11.75 -1.06 -5.47
CA LEU A 5 -10.46 -0.85 -4.82
C LEU A 5 -10.25 0.63 -4.45
N PHE A 6 -10.60 1.55 -5.36
CA PHE A 6 -10.45 2.99 -5.13
C PHE A 6 -11.35 3.44 -3.98
N GLU A 7 -12.62 3.06 -3.99
CA GLU A 7 -13.56 3.38 -2.92
C GLU A 7 -13.08 2.86 -1.55
N GLN A 8 -12.43 1.70 -1.51
CA GLN A 8 -11.88 1.13 -0.28
C GLN A 8 -10.67 1.93 0.22
N ILE A 9 -9.74 2.27 -0.67
CA ILE A 9 -8.57 3.11 -0.33
C ILE A 9 -9.01 4.49 0.16
N GLU A 10 -10.04 5.09 -0.47
CA GLU A 10 -10.60 6.37 -0.05
C GLU A 10 -11.34 6.31 1.30
N ARG A 11 -11.87 5.15 1.67
CA ARG A 11 -12.54 4.97 2.97
C ARG A 11 -11.59 4.67 4.12
N ALA A 12 -10.41 4.12 3.82
CA ALA A 12 -9.44 3.69 4.82
C ALA A 12 -8.92 4.85 5.69
N SER A 13 -9.10 4.73 6.99
CA SER A 13 -8.67 5.69 8.01
C SER A 13 -7.56 5.12 8.87
N GLU A 14 -6.78 5.99 9.52
CA GLU A 14 -5.76 5.55 10.48
C GLU A 14 -6.40 4.69 11.58
N GLY A 15 -5.85 3.50 11.77
CA GLY A 15 -6.37 2.54 12.74
C GLY A 15 -7.36 1.52 12.17
N ASP A 16 -7.75 1.59 10.90
CA ASP A 16 -8.61 0.56 10.29
C ASP A 16 -7.82 -0.72 10.04
N GLU A 17 -8.48 -1.87 10.20
CA GLU A 17 -7.95 -3.17 9.77
C GLU A 17 -8.19 -3.33 8.27
N VAL A 18 -7.19 -3.82 7.55
CA VAL A 18 -7.22 -3.98 6.09
C VAL A 18 -6.79 -5.39 5.74
N ALA A 19 -7.58 -6.07 4.92
CA ALA A 19 -7.19 -7.31 4.28
C ALA A 19 -6.90 -7.05 2.80
N ILE A 20 -5.70 -7.41 2.34
CA ILE A 20 -5.24 -7.18 0.97
C ILE A 20 -5.11 -8.52 0.26
N THR A 21 -5.98 -8.76 -0.70
CA THR A 21 -5.92 -9.91 -1.59
C THR A 21 -4.99 -9.59 -2.76
N LEU A 22 -3.97 -10.42 -2.95
CA LEU A 22 -3.02 -10.33 -4.05
C LEU A 22 -3.46 -11.16 -5.26
N ASP A 23 -2.89 -10.88 -6.42
CA ASP A 23 -3.06 -11.70 -7.64
C ASP A 23 -2.44 -13.11 -7.53
N THR A 24 -1.62 -13.33 -6.50
CA THR A 24 -0.94 -14.58 -6.16
C THR A 24 -1.36 -15.08 -4.79
N ASP A 25 -1.37 -16.41 -4.60
CA ASP A 25 -1.67 -17.03 -3.30
C ASP A 25 -0.63 -16.69 -2.22
N THR A 26 0.62 -16.49 -2.62
CA THR A 26 1.71 -16.13 -1.71
C THR A 26 2.71 -15.19 -2.35
N VAL A 27 3.36 -14.39 -1.52
CA VAL A 27 4.44 -13.51 -1.94
C VAL A 27 5.58 -13.55 -0.93
N THR A 28 6.83 -13.57 -1.41
CA THR A 28 8.00 -13.64 -0.54
C THR A 28 8.80 -12.35 -0.60
N VAL A 29 9.04 -11.74 0.57
CA VAL A 29 9.86 -10.53 0.74
C VAL A 29 11.04 -10.87 1.62
N GLY A 30 12.25 -10.80 1.06
CA GLY A 30 13.45 -11.28 1.76
C GLY A 30 13.35 -12.78 2.05
N SER A 31 13.21 -13.14 3.33
CA SER A 31 13.07 -14.52 3.80
C SER A 31 11.70 -14.84 4.39
N VAL A 32 10.72 -13.94 4.23
CA VAL A 32 9.39 -14.08 4.82
C VAL A 32 8.36 -14.19 3.71
N GLU A 33 7.52 -15.21 3.83
CA GLU A 33 6.42 -15.50 2.94
C GLU A 33 5.13 -15.00 3.58
N PHE A 34 4.37 -14.24 2.79
CA PHE A 34 3.05 -13.71 3.11
C PHE A 34 2.02 -14.48 2.29
N ALA A 35 0.99 -15.00 2.96
CA ALA A 35 -0.15 -15.61 2.29
C ALA A 35 -1.21 -14.53 1.99
N SER A 36 -1.79 -14.62 0.81
CA SER A 36 -2.98 -13.84 0.44
C SER A 36 -4.22 -14.47 1.11
N PRO A 37 -5.14 -13.68 1.71
CA PRO A 37 -5.06 -12.23 1.91
C PRO A 37 -4.15 -11.83 3.07
N ILE A 38 -3.47 -10.70 2.92
CA ILE A 38 -2.56 -10.14 3.92
C ILE A 38 -3.36 -9.24 4.87
N ALA A 39 -3.48 -9.68 6.13
CA ALA A 39 -4.11 -8.90 7.18
C ALA A 39 -3.13 -7.89 7.79
N THR A 40 -3.50 -6.61 7.75
CA THR A 40 -2.67 -5.49 8.20
C THR A 40 -3.56 -4.38 8.78
N ARG A 41 -2.98 -3.32 9.32
CA ARG A 41 -3.69 -2.15 9.83
C ARG A 41 -3.18 -0.87 9.17
N VAL A 42 -4.04 0.13 8.94
CA VAL A 42 -3.60 1.46 8.51
C VAL A 42 -2.89 2.15 9.65
N ALA A 43 -1.59 2.42 9.48
CA ALA A 43 -0.81 3.22 10.42
C ALA A 43 -0.90 4.71 10.14
N ALA A 44 -0.89 5.08 8.86
CA ALA A 44 -0.97 6.47 8.45
C ALA A 44 -1.61 6.61 7.07
N VAL A 45 -2.31 7.72 6.86
CA VAL A 45 -2.85 8.12 5.57
C VAL A 45 -2.15 9.41 5.17
N THR A 46 -1.61 9.46 3.95
CA THR A 46 -0.95 10.66 3.43
C THR A 46 -1.51 11.00 2.06
N GLU A 47 -1.75 12.27 1.81
CA GLU A 47 -2.15 12.78 0.51
C GLU A 47 -0.96 13.52 -0.11
N GLU A 48 -0.54 13.08 -1.30
CA GLU A 48 0.54 13.69 -2.08
C GLU A 48 -0.05 14.32 -3.34
N THR A 49 0.10 15.63 -3.49
CA THR A 49 -0.27 16.34 -4.71
C THR A 49 0.84 16.17 -5.76
N ILE A 50 0.52 15.48 -6.86
CA ILE A 50 1.39 15.26 -8.01
C ILE A 50 1.12 16.36 -9.04
N ASP A 51 2.12 17.20 -9.29
CA ASP A 51 2.13 18.11 -10.44
C ASP A 51 2.81 17.41 -11.61
N ALA A 52 2.06 17.21 -12.70
CA ALA A 52 2.53 16.51 -13.90
C ALA A 52 3.83 17.10 -14.49
N ARG A 53 4.10 18.41 -14.27
CA ARG A 53 5.30 19.07 -14.80
C ARG A 53 6.57 18.76 -14.00
N GLN A 54 6.45 18.17 -12.81
CA GLN A 54 7.58 17.95 -11.89
C GLN A 54 8.00 16.48 -11.77
N LYS A 55 7.13 15.51 -12.05
CA LYS A 55 7.38 14.08 -11.77
C LYS A 55 7.43 13.14 -12.98
N ASP A 56 7.54 13.67 -14.21
CA ASP A 56 7.63 12.86 -15.44
C ASP A 56 6.43 11.89 -15.58
N VAL A 57 5.25 12.36 -15.20
CA VAL A 57 4.00 11.58 -15.27
C VAL A 57 3.14 12.18 -16.37
N ASP A 58 2.64 11.34 -17.28
CA ASP A 58 1.83 11.73 -18.44
C ASP A 58 0.38 12.03 -18.00
N ILE A 59 0.21 13.13 -17.26
CA ILE A 59 -1.08 13.61 -16.75
C ILE A 59 -1.34 15.06 -17.15
N ASP A 60 -2.57 15.38 -17.53
CA ASP A 60 -2.98 16.76 -17.77
C ASP A 60 -3.51 17.36 -16.45
N GLY A 61 -2.63 17.99 -15.66
CA GLY A 61 -3.01 18.76 -14.47
C GLY A 61 -2.31 18.40 -13.15
N ILE A 62 -2.98 18.74 -12.04
CA ILE A 62 -2.58 18.44 -10.66
C ILE A 62 -3.48 17.34 -10.14
N VAL A 63 -2.90 16.28 -9.56
CA VAL A 63 -3.65 15.13 -9.04
C VAL A 63 -3.28 14.86 -7.59
N ASP A 64 -4.28 14.69 -6.73
CA ASP A 64 -4.06 14.23 -5.37
C ASP A 64 -4.00 12.69 -5.32
N ARG A 65 -2.87 12.17 -4.86
CA ARG A 65 -2.63 10.74 -4.67
C ARG A 65 -2.66 10.42 -3.18
N ARG A 66 -3.59 9.57 -2.77
CA ARG A 66 -3.65 9.03 -1.42
C ARG A 66 -2.76 7.80 -1.28
N VAL A 67 -1.93 7.79 -0.25
CA VAL A 67 -1.00 6.73 0.13
C VAL A 67 -1.43 6.17 1.48
N LEU A 68 -1.68 4.86 1.54
CA LEU A 68 -1.94 4.15 2.78
C LEU A 68 -0.66 3.50 3.26
N ARG A 69 -0.20 3.91 4.44
CA ARG A 69 0.89 3.25 5.15
C ARG A 69 0.30 2.22 6.07
N LEU A 70 0.69 0.97 5.87
CA LEU A 70 0.12 -0.17 6.55
C LEU A 70 1.17 -0.78 7.46
N VAL A 71 0.74 -1.14 8.67
CA VAL A 71 1.55 -1.86 9.66
C VAL A 71 0.94 -3.23 9.91
N PRO A 72 1.79 -4.27 9.99
CA PRO A 72 1.35 -5.61 10.36
C PRO A 72 0.52 -5.60 11.64
N CYS A 73 -0.51 -6.45 11.69
CA CYS A 73 -1.34 -6.57 12.89
C CYS A 73 -0.48 -6.97 14.10
N SER A 74 -0.77 -6.40 15.26
CA SER A 74 0.05 -6.58 16.48
C SER A 74 0.12 -8.03 17.00
N HIS A 75 -0.71 -8.93 16.47
CA HIS A 75 -0.71 -10.36 16.76
C HIS A 75 0.17 -11.17 15.77
N ASP A 76 0.75 -10.50 14.78
CA ASP A 76 1.55 -11.09 13.72
C ASP A 76 3.05 -10.75 13.89
N ASN A 77 3.68 -11.47 14.80
CA ASN A 77 5.12 -11.34 15.09
C ASN A 77 6.00 -11.75 13.90
N ARG A 78 5.45 -12.45 12.89
CA ARG A 78 6.21 -12.84 11.70
C ARG A 78 6.37 -11.64 10.76
N HIS A 79 5.33 -10.82 10.68
CA HIS A 79 5.27 -9.70 9.77
C HIS A 79 5.58 -8.36 10.43
N GLU A 80 5.61 -8.23 11.78
CA GLU A 80 5.85 -6.99 12.55
C GLU A 80 7.03 -6.12 12.08
N ALA A 81 8.02 -6.76 11.44
CA ALA A 81 9.21 -6.14 10.90
C ALA A 81 9.09 -5.81 9.40
N TYR A 82 7.90 -5.58 8.84
CA TYR A 82 7.71 -5.19 7.44
C TYR A 82 6.84 -3.94 7.32
N ILE A 83 7.18 -3.09 6.36
CA ILE A 83 6.37 -1.94 5.95
C ILE A 83 5.61 -2.37 4.71
N VAL A 84 4.30 -2.10 4.69
CA VAL A 84 3.43 -2.41 3.57
C VAL A 84 2.80 -1.11 3.07
N GLU A 85 2.85 -0.86 1.77
CA GLU A 85 2.32 0.37 1.17
C GLU A 85 1.42 0.04 -0.03
N THR A 86 0.28 0.72 -0.09
CA THR A 86 -0.56 0.79 -1.28
C THR A 86 -0.93 2.24 -1.56
N GLN A 87 -1.12 2.55 -2.84
CA GLN A 87 -1.36 3.91 -3.32
C GLN A 87 -2.56 3.91 -4.26
N SER A 88 -3.43 4.90 -4.08
CA SER A 88 -4.48 5.20 -5.08
C SER A 88 -3.85 5.56 -6.44
N PRO A 89 -4.55 5.26 -7.55
CA PRO A 89 -4.12 5.67 -8.88
C PRO A 89 -4.04 7.19 -8.99
N VAL A 90 -3.24 7.65 -9.95
CA VAL A 90 -3.29 9.02 -10.45
C VAL A 90 -4.45 9.12 -11.46
N VAL A 91 -5.16 10.26 -11.54
CA VAL A 91 -6.22 10.51 -12.54
C VAL A 91 -5.70 10.19 -13.94
N GLY A 92 -6.35 9.25 -14.64
CA GLY A 92 -5.91 8.73 -15.94
C GLY A 92 -5.28 7.34 -15.88
N ASP A 93 -4.96 6.85 -14.69
CA ASP A 93 -4.54 5.48 -14.43
C ASP A 93 -5.72 4.66 -13.88
N ASP A 94 -5.97 3.49 -14.47
CA ASP A 94 -7.06 2.60 -14.10
C ASP A 94 -6.59 1.43 -13.21
N ARG A 95 -5.44 1.58 -12.54
CA ARG A 95 -4.85 0.55 -11.68
C ARG A 95 -4.35 1.10 -10.35
N VAL A 96 -4.66 0.39 -9.27
CA VAL A 96 -3.97 0.59 -7.98
C VAL A 96 -2.51 0.16 -8.15
N LEU A 97 -1.57 0.92 -7.59
CA LEU A 97 -0.16 0.51 -7.64
C LEU A 97 0.05 -0.81 -6.88
N PRO A 98 0.95 -1.68 -7.38
CA PRO A 98 1.21 -2.97 -6.76
C PRO A 98 1.63 -2.80 -5.30
N LEU A 99 1.31 -3.80 -4.48
CA LEU A 99 1.70 -3.84 -3.09
C LEU A 99 3.21 -3.73 -2.99
N ARG A 100 3.70 -2.77 -2.22
CA ARG A 100 5.13 -2.63 -1.96
C ARG A 100 5.45 -3.04 -0.55
N MET A 101 6.54 -3.80 -0.39
CA MET A 101 6.96 -4.25 0.94
C MET A 101 8.47 -4.23 1.09
N GLN A 102 8.91 -3.94 2.31
CA GLN A 102 10.31 -4.05 2.70
C GLN A 102 10.42 -4.41 4.18
N ARG A 103 11.49 -5.13 4.53
CA ARG A 103 11.84 -5.37 5.93
C ARG A 103 12.19 -4.04 6.61
N ARG A 104 11.55 -3.77 7.73
CA ARG A 104 11.85 -2.68 8.65
C ARG A 104 13.26 -2.87 9.22
N SER A 105 14.18 -2.00 8.80
CA SER A 105 15.54 -1.97 9.32
C SER A 105 15.60 -1.10 10.58
N GLY A 106 15.50 -1.71 11.76
CA GLY A 106 15.76 -1.05 13.05
C GLY A 106 14.56 -0.36 13.72
N CYS A 107 14.84 0.29 14.87
CA CYS A 107 13.88 0.99 15.74
C CYS A 107 13.80 2.51 15.41
N GLY A 108 14.04 2.87 14.14
CA GLY A 108 13.99 4.24 13.63
C GLY A 108 12.71 4.55 12.86
N PRO A 109 12.43 5.82 12.55
CA PRO A 109 11.44 6.16 11.53
C PRO A 109 11.81 5.43 10.23
N ALA A 110 10.81 4.94 9.49
CA ALA A 110 11.01 4.17 8.27
C ALA A 110 12.04 4.86 7.34
N ASP A 111 13.23 4.27 7.20
CA ASP A 111 14.26 4.72 6.27
C ASP A 111 13.70 4.74 4.85
N ASP A 112 13.98 5.84 4.13
CA ASP A 112 13.73 6.12 2.71
C ASP A 112 12.71 5.21 1.99
N LEU A 113 11.43 5.65 2.03
CA LEU A 113 10.27 5.05 1.37
C LEU A 113 10.39 4.95 -0.16
N ASP A 114 11.32 5.71 -0.77
CA ASP A 114 11.58 5.69 -2.21
C ASP A 114 12.18 4.35 -2.71
N SER A 115 12.66 3.50 -1.79
CA SER A 115 13.27 2.19 -2.10
C SER A 115 12.32 0.99 -1.97
N LEU A 116 11.02 1.22 -1.74
CA LEU A 116 10.05 0.13 -1.62
C LEU A 116 9.87 -0.60 -2.96
N SER A 117 10.19 -1.90 -2.99
CA SER A 117 10.06 -2.72 -4.19
C SER A 117 8.62 -3.23 -4.35
N PRO A 118 8.03 -3.19 -5.56
CA PRO A 118 6.75 -3.81 -5.83
C PRO A 118 6.86 -5.33 -5.71
N VAL A 119 5.87 -5.95 -5.08
CA VAL A 119 5.93 -7.38 -4.73
C VAL A 119 4.83 -8.21 -5.39
N ALA A 120 3.60 -7.68 -5.46
CA ALA A 120 2.48 -8.32 -6.14
C ALA A 120 1.43 -7.28 -6.51
N ASP A 121 0.62 -7.57 -7.53
CA ASP A 121 -0.54 -6.74 -7.86
C ASP A 121 -1.66 -6.99 -6.85
N ILE A 122 -2.48 -5.97 -6.61
CA ILE A 122 -3.58 -6.02 -5.65
C ILE A 122 -4.87 -6.35 -6.39
N GLU A 123 -5.49 -7.48 -6.05
CA GLU A 123 -6.76 -7.89 -6.63
C GLU A 123 -7.95 -7.26 -5.88
N SER A 124 -7.88 -7.19 -4.55
CA SER A 124 -8.96 -6.66 -3.70
C SER A 124 -8.42 -6.11 -2.37
N ILE A 125 -9.10 -5.11 -1.82
CA ILE A 125 -8.81 -4.52 -0.51
C ILE A 125 -10.14 -4.48 0.26
N GLU A 126 -10.15 -5.06 1.46
CA GLU A 126 -11.28 -4.96 2.38
C GLU A 126 -10.87 -4.14 3.60
N VAL A 127 -11.52 -2.99 3.80
CA VAL A 127 -11.30 -2.15 4.98
C VAL A 127 -12.37 -2.42 6.03
N ARG A 128 -11.94 -2.60 7.28
CA ARG A 128 -12.79 -2.80 8.46
C ARG A 128 -12.45 -1.75 9.52
N PRO A 129 -13.41 -0.87 9.87
CA PRO A 129 -13.22 0.16 10.90
C PRO A 129 -13.22 -0.40 12.33
#